data_AF-A0AAE0DLE5-F1
#
_entry.id   AF-A0AAE0DLE5-F1
#
_cell.length_a   1.000
_cell.length_b   1.000
_cell.length_c   1.000
_cell.angle_alpha   90.00
_cell.angle_beta   90.00
_cell.angle_gamma   90.00
#
_symmetry.space_group_name_H-M   'P 1'
#
loop_
_entity.id
_entity.type
_entity.pdbx_description
1 polymer ?
#
loop_
_entity_poly.entity_id
_entity_poly.type
_entity_poly.pdbx_seq_one_letter_code
_entity_poly.pdbx_strand_id
1 'polypeptide(L)'
;MVAQSAPFQKAITDSKKLQAKPTDEELLQLYALFKTGTGEDFSKANKPGSFDFKGKYKYNAWKKVVDDKTTPETAQKEYVDLIEKLKGDYGFQA
;
A
#
# COMPACT_ATOMS: atom_id res chain seq x y z
N MET A 1 7.80 -10.75 -8.46
CA MET A 1 6.38 -10.57 -8.15
C MET A 1 5.81 -11.88 -7.67
N VAL A 2 4.89 -11.84 -6.71
CA VAL A 2 4.20 -13.03 -6.18
C VAL A 2 2.77 -13.14 -6.72
N ALA A 3 2.14 -14.30 -6.52
CA ALA A 3 0.73 -14.49 -6.83
C ALA A 3 -0.12 -13.51 -5.99
N GLN A 4 -1.05 -12.83 -6.66
CA GLN A 4 -1.98 -11.89 -6.04
C GLN A 4 -3.32 -12.59 -5.81
N SER A 5 -3.83 -12.51 -4.58
CA SER A 5 -5.16 -13.02 -4.25
C SER A 5 -6.25 -12.21 -4.95
N ALA A 6 -7.37 -12.86 -5.29
CA ALA A 6 -8.51 -12.18 -5.92
C ALA A 6 -9.08 -11.02 -5.05
N PRO A 7 -9.19 -11.14 -3.71
CA PRO A 7 -9.58 -10.02 -2.86
C PRO A 7 -8.62 -8.83 -2.95
N PHE A 8 -7.32 -9.09 -3.01
CA PHE A 8 -6.31 -8.04 -3.14
C PHE A 8 -6.41 -7.31 -4.48
N GLN A 9 -6.57 -8.04 -5.59
CA GLN A 9 -6.78 -7.41 -6.91
C GLN A 9 -8.05 -6.56 -6.96
N LYS A 10 -9.13 -7.04 -6.30
CA LYS A 10 -10.36 -6.27 -6.14
C LYS A 10 -10.12 -5.01 -5.32
N ALA A 11 -9.44 -5.13 -4.18
CA ALA A 11 -9.11 -3.99 -3.31
C ALA A 11 -8.25 -2.94 -4.04
N ILE A 12 -7.29 -3.35 -4.87
CA ILE A 12 -6.49 -2.44 -5.71
C ILE A 12 -7.40 -1.64 -6.64
N THR A 13 -8.37 -2.31 -7.26
CA THR A 13 -9.34 -1.66 -8.16
C THR A 13 -10.25 -0.71 -7.36
N ASP A 14 -10.74 -1.18 -6.23
CA ASP A 14 -11.64 -0.44 -5.34
C ASP A 14 -10.97 0.79 -4.72
N SER A 15 -9.66 0.76 -4.47
CA SER A 15 -8.90 1.91 -3.94
C SER A 15 -9.02 3.17 -4.80
N LYS A 16 -9.28 3.00 -6.11
CA LYS A 16 -9.44 4.09 -7.07
C LYS A 16 -10.87 4.65 -7.12
N LYS A 17 -11.82 3.99 -6.46
CA LYS A 17 -13.25 4.32 -6.45
C LYS A 17 -13.70 4.96 -5.12
N LEU A 18 -12.76 5.28 -4.23
CA LEU A 18 -13.04 6.05 -3.02
C LEU A 18 -13.50 7.46 -3.41
N GLN A 19 -14.57 7.95 -2.81
CA GLN A 19 -15.19 9.23 -3.19
C GLN A 19 -14.39 10.43 -2.66
N ALA A 20 -13.69 10.25 -1.55
CA ALA A 20 -12.78 11.24 -0.99
C ALA A 20 -11.35 10.69 -0.92
N LYS A 21 -10.38 11.61 -0.95
CA LYS A 21 -8.95 11.28 -0.84
C LYS A 21 -8.63 10.88 0.61
N PRO A 22 -8.05 9.69 0.85
CA PRO A 22 -7.52 9.33 2.16
C PRO A 22 -6.42 10.28 2.64
N THR A 23 -6.12 10.22 3.94
CA THR A 23 -4.97 10.93 4.51
C THR A 23 -3.66 10.49 3.86
N ASP A 24 -2.65 11.36 3.89
CA ASP A 24 -1.34 11.01 3.33
C ASP A 24 -0.72 9.80 4.06
N GLU A 25 -1.00 9.60 5.35
CA GLU A 25 -0.58 8.42 6.12
C GLU A 25 -1.21 7.13 5.59
N GLU A 26 -2.53 7.12 5.37
CA GLU A 26 -3.24 5.97 4.80
C GLU A 26 -2.75 5.65 3.38
N LEU A 27 -2.48 6.68 2.57
CA LEU A 27 -1.90 6.50 1.24
C LEU A 27 -0.48 5.91 1.28
N LEU A 28 0.33 6.28 2.28
CA LEU A 28 1.65 5.70 2.48
C LEU A 28 1.57 4.24 2.94
N GLN A 29 0.62 3.91 3.81
CA GLN A 29 0.35 2.52 4.22
C GLN A 29 -0.11 1.66 3.04
N LEU A 30 -1.09 2.13 2.26
CA LEU A 30 -1.54 1.45 1.04
C LEU A 30 -0.38 1.24 0.06
N TYR A 31 0.48 2.25 -0.12
CA TYR A 31 1.66 2.14 -0.95
C TYR A 31 2.59 1.03 -0.46
N ALA A 32 2.99 1.06 0.82
CA ALA A 32 3.92 0.07 1.38
C ALA A 32 3.37 -1.36 1.29
N LEU A 33 2.10 -1.55 1.68
CA LEU A 33 1.42 -2.84 1.63
C LEU A 33 1.26 -3.35 0.19
N PHE A 34 0.97 -2.46 -0.77
CA PHE A 34 0.91 -2.84 -2.19
C PHE A 34 2.26 -3.33 -2.71
N LYS A 35 3.34 -2.60 -2.45
CA LYS A 35 4.70 -2.97 -2.91
C LYS A 35 5.12 -4.32 -2.34
N THR A 36 4.92 -4.53 -1.05
CA THR A 36 5.23 -5.82 -0.40
C THR A 36 4.29 -6.93 -0.86
N GLY A 37 2.99 -6.66 -0.95
CA GLY A 37 1.95 -7.63 -1.35
C GLY A 37 2.08 -8.10 -2.80
N THR A 38 2.60 -7.26 -3.69
CA THR A 38 2.96 -7.64 -5.07
C THR A 38 4.31 -8.37 -5.16
N GLY A 39 5.05 -8.46 -4.05
CA GLY A 39 6.37 -9.10 -4.00
C GLY A 39 7.42 -8.32 -4.75
N GLU A 40 7.37 -6.99 -4.69
CA GLU A 40 8.47 -6.15 -5.15
C GLU A 40 9.64 -6.21 -4.18
N ASP A 41 10.84 -6.18 -4.74
CA ASP A 41 12.08 -6.29 -3.98
C ASP A 41 12.55 -4.90 -3.52
N PHE A 42 12.50 -4.67 -2.21
CA PHE A 42 12.91 -3.40 -1.61
C PHE A 42 14.40 -3.09 -1.83
N SER A 43 15.26 -4.09 -2.00
CA SER A 43 16.69 -3.86 -2.26
C SER A 43 16.95 -3.12 -3.58
N LYS A 44 15.97 -3.19 -4.51
CA LYS A 44 15.98 -2.50 -5.80
C LYS A 44 15.30 -1.13 -5.74
N ALA A 45 14.80 -0.71 -4.58
CA ALA A 45 14.18 0.59 -4.41
C ALA A 45 15.22 1.71 -4.54
N ASN A 46 14.94 2.67 -5.42
CA ASN A 46 15.80 3.85 -5.56
C ASN A 46 15.73 4.69 -4.28
N LYS A 47 16.90 4.98 -3.70
CA LYS A 47 16.99 5.90 -2.57
C LYS A 47 16.60 7.30 -3.04
N PRO A 48 15.59 7.92 -2.42
CA PRO A 48 15.16 9.26 -2.80
C PRO A 48 16.22 10.31 -2.48
N GLY A 49 16.32 11.34 -3.32
CA GLY A 49 17.27 12.43 -3.16
C GLY A 49 16.98 13.30 -1.92
N SER A 50 17.96 14.09 -1.49
CA SER A 50 17.86 14.89 -0.25
C SER A 50 16.66 15.83 -0.18
N PHE A 51 16.19 16.34 -1.33
CA PHE A 51 15.07 17.26 -1.45
C PHE A 51 13.73 16.59 -1.85
N ASP A 52 13.72 15.27 -2.07
CA ASP A 52 12.51 14.53 -2.40
C ASP A 52 11.84 13.99 -1.12
N PHE A 53 11.11 14.87 -0.43
CA PHE A 53 10.42 14.52 0.81
C PHE A 53 9.33 13.46 0.58
N LYS A 54 8.58 13.55 -0.51
CA LYS A 54 7.51 12.59 -0.84
C LYS A 54 8.06 11.20 -1.13
N GLY A 55 9.15 11.13 -1.89
CA GLY A 55 9.87 9.88 -2.14
C GLY A 55 10.44 9.30 -0.84
N LYS A 56 11.01 10.14 0.04
CA LYS A 56 11.49 9.72 1.37
C LYS A 56 10.38 9.09 2.20
N TYR A 57 9.20 9.70 2.28
CA TYR A 57 8.09 9.13 3.03
C TYR A 57 7.64 7.79 2.48
N LYS A 58 7.50 7.65 1.15
CA LYS A 58 7.17 6.37 0.50
C LYS A 58 8.23 5.30 0.75
N TYR A 59 9.49 5.65 0.59
CA TYR A 59 10.62 4.74 0.84
C TYR A 59 10.63 4.27 2.29
N ASN A 60 10.45 5.18 3.24
CA ASN A 60 10.42 4.86 4.66
C ASN A 60 9.20 4.01 5.06
N ALA A 61 8.03 4.30 4.50
CA ALA A 61 6.82 3.50 4.73
C ALA A 61 7.00 2.07 4.22
N TRP A 62 7.54 1.90 3.01
CA TRP A 62 7.82 0.57 2.47
C TRP A 62 8.92 -0.14 3.26
N LYS A 63 10.00 0.57 3.63
CA LYS A 63 11.07 0.04 4.47
C LYS A 63 10.53 -0.52 5.79
N LYS A 64 9.62 0.20 6.45
CA LYS A 64 9.02 -0.23 7.71
C LYS A 64 8.32 -1.59 7.57
N VAL A 65 7.47 -1.75 6.56
CA VAL A 65 6.76 -3.02 6.31
C VAL A 65 7.75 -4.17 6.02
N VAL A 66 8.86 -3.87 5.34
CA VAL A 66 9.93 -4.86 5.06
C VAL A 66 10.71 -5.22 6.34
N ASP A 67 11.06 -4.22 7.16
CA ASP A 67 11.75 -4.42 8.44
C ASP A 67 10.88 -5.23 9.44
N ASP A 68 9.56 -5.03 9.40
CA ASP A 68 8.57 -5.78 10.17
C ASP A 68 8.42 -7.24 9.67
N LYS A 69 9.13 -7.62 8.60
CA LYS A 69 9.12 -8.94 7.97
C LYS A 69 7.73 -9.36 7.49
N THR A 70 6.89 -8.40 7.12
CA THR A 70 5.57 -8.68 6.57
C THR A 70 5.70 -9.49 5.29
N THR A 71 5.08 -10.67 5.25
CA THR A 71 5.07 -11.50 4.04
C THR A 71 4.16 -10.87 2.98
N PRO A 72 4.34 -11.20 1.70
CA PRO A 72 3.42 -10.72 0.67
C PRO A 72 1.97 -11.10 0.94
N GLU A 73 1.70 -12.29 1.49
CA GLU A 73 0.35 -12.74 1.83
C GLU A 73 -0.27 -11.89 2.95
N THR A 74 0.49 -11.61 4.02
CA THR A 74 0.03 -10.73 5.10
C THR A 74 -0.21 -9.31 4.58
N ALA A 75 0.71 -8.78 3.77
CA ALA A 75 0.56 -7.44 3.20
C ALA A 75 -0.68 -7.32 2.29
N GLN A 76 -1.00 -8.37 1.52
CA GLN A 76 -2.22 -8.42 0.73
C GLN A 76 -3.47 -8.38 1.61
N LYS A 77 -3.49 -9.15 2.71
CA LYS A 77 -4.60 -9.16 3.66
C LYS A 77 -4.79 -7.80 4.31
N GLU A 78 -3.72 -7.22 4.86
CA GLU A 78 -3.76 -5.90 5.50
C GLU A 78 -4.18 -4.80 4.52
N TYR A 79 -3.77 -4.90 3.25
CA TYR A 79 -4.21 -3.96 2.21
C TYR A 79 -5.72 -4.04 1.99
N VAL A 80 -6.28 -5.26 1.92
CA VAL A 80 -7.72 -5.46 1.78
C VAL A 80 -8.46 -4.88 2.99
N ASP A 81 -8.02 -5.21 4.20
CA ASP A 81 -8.62 -4.72 5.44
C ASP A 81 -8.60 -3.18 5.51
N LEU A 82 -7.49 -2.56 5.10
CA LEU A 82 -7.37 -1.11 5.03
C LEU A 82 -8.33 -0.51 4.00
N ILE A 83 -8.45 -1.08 2.80
CA ILE A 83 -9.39 -0.59 1.79
C ILE A 83 -10.84 -0.69 2.27
N GLU A 84 -11.23 -1.80 2.91
CA GLU A 84 -12.59 -1.94 3.45
C GLU A 84 -12.90 -0.88 4.51
N LYS A 85 -11.93 -0.57 5.38
CA LYS A 85 -12.04 0.55 6.33
C LYS A 85 -12.22 1.88 5.59
N LEU A 86 -11.36 2.17 4.61
CA LEU A 86 -11.38 3.43 3.87
C LEU A 86 -12.68 3.63 3.08
N LYS A 87 -13.32 2.56 2.61
CA LYS A 87 -14.66 2.65 1.99
C LYS A 87 -15.71 3.17 2.97
N GLY A 88 -15.64 2.76 4.23
CA GLY A 88 -16.52 3.24 5.30
C GLY A 88 -16.26 4.71 5.64
N ASP A 89 -14.98 5.10 5.73
CA ASP A 89 -14.57 6.44 6.16
C ASP A 89 -14.74 7.51 5.06
N TYR A 90 -14.46 7.15 3.81
CA TYR A 90 -14.38 8.09 2.67
C TYR A 90 -15.48 7.90 1.61
N GLY A 91 -16.37 6.94 1.82
CA GLY A 91 -17.39 6.56 0.85
C GLY A 91 -16.81 5.81 -0.35
N PHE A 92 -17.65 5.00 -0.99
CA PHE A 92 -17.26 4.14 -2.09
C PHE A 92 -18.27 4.20 -3.23
N GLN A 93 -17.78 4.39 -4.45
CA GLN A 93 -18.59 4.27 -5.66
C GLN A 93 -18.54 2.82 -6.15
N ALA A 94 -19.56 2.02 -5.82
CA ALA A 94 -19.64 0.60 -6.21
C ALA A 94 -19.63 0.39 -7.73
#